data_AF-A0A2N2BVT1-F1
#
_entry.id   AF-A0A2N2BVT1-F1
#
_cell.length_a   1.000
_cell.length_b   1.000
_cell.length_c   1.000
_cell.angle_alpha   90.00
_cell.angle_beta   90.00
_cell.angle_gamma   90.00
#
_symmetry.space_group_name_H-M   'P 1'
#
loop_
_entity.id
_entity.type
_entity.pdbx_description
1 polymer ?
#
loop_
_entity_poly.entity_id
_entity_poly.type
_entity_poly.pdbx_seq_one_letter_code
_entity_poly.pdbx_strand_id
1 'polypeptide(L)'
;MKLLVYVLSQPDKLDTLLAALAAQKICGATVLEGRGMARHLSHLHDTDEIPILGSLRSFLNPDVVESNIIFMILEEEKINQVIEVIEATVANLDDADSGIVFTIPVDFAKGLCSIGS
;
A
#
# COMPACT_ATOMS: atom_id res chain seq x y z
N MET A 1 -6.36 16.09 -10.33
CA MET A 1 -5.28 15.17 -9.94
C MET A 1 -5.55 14.61 -8.55
N LYS A 2 -5.05 13.43 -8.24
CA LYS A 2 -5.14 12.80 -6.93
C LYS A 2 -3.80 12.22 -6.52
N LEU A 3 -3.51 12.25 -5.22
CA LEU A 3 -2.50 11.41 -4.61
C LEU A 3 -3.17 10.07 -4.27
N LEU A 4 -2.83 9.01 -4.99
CA LEU A 4 -3.17 7.66 -4.61
C LEU A 4 -2.18 7.18 -3.55
N VAL A 5 -2.72 6.63 -2.48
CA VAL A 5 -1.97 5.96 -1.43
C VAL A 5 -2.40 4.51 -1.44
N TYR A 6 -1.43 3.60 -1.58
CA TYR A 6 -1.66 2.16 -1.44
C TYR A 6 -0.83 1.62 -0.28
N VAL A 7 -1.51 1.03 0.71
CA VAL A 7 -0.87 0.32 1.82
C VAL A 7 -0.80 -1.15 1.44
N LEU A 8 0.38 -1.61 1.03
CA LEU A 8 0.66 -2.99 0.64
C LEU A 8 0.99 -3.83 1.89
N SER A 9 0.14 -4.81 2.19
CA SER A 9 0.34 -5.75 3.31
C SER A 9 1.35 -6.86 3.02
N GLN A 10 1.60 -7.16 1.73
CA GLN A 10 2.43 -8.27 1.23
C GLN A 10 3.70 -7.72 0.56
N PRO A 11 4.78 -7.43 1.31
CA PRO A 11 5.94 -6.72 0.76
C PRO A 11 6.72 -7.52 -0.28
N ASP A 12 6.59 -8.85 -0.30
CA ASP A 12 7.15 -9.73 -1.33
C ASP A 12 6.60 -9.43 -2.73
N LYS A 13 5.43 -8.78 -2.82
CA LYS A 13 4.80 -8.38 -4.08
C LYS A 13 5.18 -6.98 -4.57
N LEU A 14 5.96 -6.22 -3.79
CA LEU A 14 6.32 -4.84 -4.11
C LEU A 14 6.97 -4.72 -5.49
N ASP A 15 8.04 -5.49 -5.73
CA ASP A 15 8.81 -5.40 -6.98
C ASP A 15 7.95 -5.77 -8.20
N THR A 16 7.12 -6.80 -8.04
CA THR A 16 6.21 -7.27 -9.10
C THR A 16 5.17 -6.20 -9.43
N LEU A 17 4.58 -5.57 -8.41
CA LEU A 17 3.64 -4.47 -8.58
C LEU A 17 4.27 -3.26 -9.27
N LEU A 18 5.44 -2.82 -8.80
CA LEU A 18 6.14 -1.67 -9.39
C LEU A 18 6.53 -1.93 -10.85
N ALA A 19 6.98 -3.14 -11.18
CA ALA A 19 7.28 -3.53 -12.56
C ALA A 19 6.02 -3.53 -13.44
N ALA A 20 4.88 -4.02 -12.93
CA ALA A 20 3.61 -4.01 -13.66
C ALA A 20 3.08 -2.59 -13.91
N LEU A 21 3.18 -1.70 -12.92
CA LEU A 21 2.83 -0.29 -13.07
C LEU A 21 3.71 0.38 -14.14
N ALA A 22 5.02 0.14 -14.10
CA ALA A 22 5.96 0.66 -15.10
C ALA A 22 5.64 0.15 -16.51
N ALA A 23 5.28 -1.14 -16.67
CA ALA A 23 4.89 -1.73 -17.95
C ALA A 23 3.63 -1.08 -18.54
N GLN A 24 2.73 -0.59 -17.68
CA GLN A 24 1.51 0.15 -18.05
C GLN A 24 1.74 1.66 -18.26
N LYS A 25 3.01 2.10 -18.29
CA LYS A 25 3.43 3.50 -18.36
C LYS A 25 2.90 4.36 -17.21
N ILE A 26 2.58 3.75 -16.06
CA ILE A 26 2.28 4.47 -14.83
C ILE A 26 3.62 4.76 -14.16
N CYS A 27 3.91 6.03 -13.94
CA CYS A 27 5.23 6.45 -13.48
C CYS A 27 5.17 7.47 -12.36
N GLY A 28 6.23 7.52 -11.55
CA GLY A 28 6.27 8.34 -10.35
C GLY A 28 5.56 7.66 -9.19
N ALA A 29 6.28 6.73 -8.54
CA ALA A 29 5.87 6.13 -7.28
C ALA A 29 6.97 6.36 -6.24
N THR A 30 6.58 6.71 -5.02
CA THR A 30 7.46 6.76 -3.86
C THR A 30 7.01 5.70 -2.87
N VAL A 31 7.93 4.85 -2.43
CA VAL A 31 7.66 3.81 -1.44
C VAL A 31 8.22 4.25 -0.09
N LEU A 32 7.38 4.20 0.94
CA LEU A 32 7.79 4.37 2.33
C LEU A 32 7.58 3.06 3.09
N GLU A 33 8.57 2.67 3.88
CA GLU A 33 8.44 1.55 4.81
C GLU A 33 7.66 2.00 6.05
N GLY A 34 6.77 1.14 6.55
CA GLY A 34 5.91 1.44 7.68
C GLY A 34 5.49 0.19 8.46
N ARG A 35 4.68 0.41 9.49
CA ARG A 35 4.09 -0.66 10.31
C ARG A 35 2.61 -0.41 10.56
N GLY A 36 1.80 -1.45 10.38
CA GLY A 36 0.39 -1.43 10.73
C GLY A 36 0.18 -1.38 12.25
N MET A 37 -0.96 -0.80 12.66
CA MET A 37 -1.33 -0.61 14.07
C MET A 37 -1.32 -1.92 14.86
N ALA A 38 -1.96 -2.99 14.36
CA ALA A 38 -2.04 -4.27 15.08
C ALA A 38 -0.65 -4.84 15.42
N ARG A 39 0.30 -4.71 14.50
CA ARG A 39 1.70 -5.14 14.71
C ARG A 39 2.45 -4.20 15.65
N HIS A 40 2.26 -2.89 15.53
CA HIS A 40 2.88 -1.94 16.45
C HIS A 40 2.47 -2.21 17.91
N LEU A 41 1.18 -2.48 18.13
CA LEU A 41 0.63 -2.77 19.45
C LEU A 41 1.03 -4.16 19.97
N SER A 42 1.22 -5.17 19.11
CA SER A 42 1.67 -6.50 19.58
C SER A 42 3.08 -6.49 20.18
N HIS A 43 3.92 -5.53 19.80
CA HIS A 43 5.26 -5.34 20.38
C HIS A 43 5.26 -4.52 21.68
N LEU A 44 4.16 -3.85 22.03
CA LEU A 44 4.02 -3.21 23.33
C LEU A 44 3.68 -4.32 24.33
N HIS A 45 4.72 -4.86 24.97
CA HIS A 45 4.66 -6.05 25.82
C HIS A 45 3.74 -5.97 27.07
N ASP A 46 3.07 -4.85 27.33
CA ASP A 46 2.55 -4.55 28.68
C ASP A 46 1.12 -3.98 28.78
N THR A 47 0.22 -4.19 27.81
CA THR A 47 -1.16 -3.72 28.01
C THR A 47 -2.20 -4.75 27.57
N ASP A 48 -2.84 -5.33 28.59
CA ASP A 48 -4.10 -6.07 28.59
C ASP A 48 -5.31 -5.25 28.05
N GLU A 49 -5.09 -4.22 27.22
CA GLU A 49 -6.12 -3.24 26.88
C GLU A 49 -6.95 -3.59 25.64
N ILE A 50 -6.53 -4.55 24.80
CA ILE A 50 -7.32 -4.99 23.65
C ILE A 50 -7.46 -6.53 23.65
N PRO A 51 -8.54 -7.08 24.26
CA PRO A 51 -8.78 -8.52 24.34
C PRO A 51 -8.73 -9.25 22.99
N ILE A 52 -9.10 -8.57 21.90
CA ILE A 52 -9.07 -9.11 20.52
C ILE A 52 -7.63 -9.39 20.05
N LEU A 53 -6.64 -8.60 20.50
CA LEU A 53 -5.25 -8.78 20.07
C LEU A 53 -4.58 -9.97 20.77
N GLY A 54 -5.01 -10.32 21.99
CA GLY A 54 -4.48 -11.47 22.73
C GLY A 54 -4.66 -12.80 21.99
N SER A 55 -5.84 -13.02 21.37
CA SER A 55 -6.11 -14.20 20.53
C SER A 55 -5.41 -14.16 19.17
N LEU A 56 -5.02 -12.97 18.70
CA LEU A 56 -4.35 -12.80 17.41
C LEU A 56 -2.82 -12.82 17.54
N ARG A 57 -2.26 -12.72 18.76
CA ARG A 57 -0.80 -12.75 19.03
C ARG A 57 -0.09 -13.95 18.40
N SER A 58 -0.73 -15.12 18.34
CA SER A 58 -0.16 -16.32 17.72
C SER A 58 -0.11 -16.27 16.18
N PHE A 59 -0.91 -15.40 15.55
CA PHE A 59 -0.90 -15.14 14.11
C PHE A 59 -0.03 -13.93 13.74
N LEU A 60 0.18 -13.02 14.69
CA LEU A 60 1.04 -11.85 14.54
C LEU A 60 2.49 -12.25 14.77
N ASN A 61 3.12 -12.82 13.73
CA ASN A 61 4.55 -13.16 13.76
C ASN A 61 5.41 -11.92 14.09
N PRO A 62 6.30 -12.00 15.09
CA PRO A 62 7.16 -10.89 15.51
C PRO A 62 8.37 -10.65 14.59
N ASP A 63 8.64 -11.56 13.65
CA ASP A 63 9.72 -11.40 12.66
C ASP A 63 9.24 -10.50 11.51
N VAL A 64 9.29 -9.21 11.83
CA VAL A 64 9.00 -7.99 11.07
C VAL A 64 8.91 -8.16 9.55
N VAL A 65 7.68 -8.35 9.07
CA VAL A 65 7.30 -8.02 7.70
C VAL A 65 6.87 -6.55 7.74
N GLU A 66 7.66 -5.66 7.13
CA GLU A 66 7.32 -4.24 7.02
C GLU A 66 6.19 -4.05 6.00
N SER A 67 5.27 -3.12 6.26
CA SER A 67 4.26 -2.75 5.26
C SER A 67 4.84 -1.67 4.35
N ASN A 68 4.64 -1.80 3.05
CA ASN A 68 5.06 -0.78 2.09
C ASN A 68 3.89 0.17 1.80
N ILE A 69 4.13 1.48 1.97
CA ILE A 69 3.16 2.52 1.64
C ILE A 69 3.61 3.20 0.35
N ILE A 70 2.82 3.04 -0.70
CA ILE A 70 3.13 3.50 -2.04
C ILE A 70 2.34 4.78 -2.30
N PHE A 71 3.04 5.86 -2.63
CA PHE A 71 2.48 7.16 -2.97
C PHE A 71 2.65 7.41 -4.46
N MET A 72 1.55 7.72 -5.15
CA MET A 72 1.57 8.08 -6.56
C MET A 72 0.68 9.29 -6.80
N ILE A 73 1.19 10.30 -7.50
CA ILE A 73 0.37 11.42 -7.95
C ILE A 73 -0.04 11.18 -9.40
N LEU A 74 -1.34 11.10 -9.66
CA LEU A 74 -1.90 10.77 -10.96
C LEU A 74 -3.13 11.61 -11.31
N GLU A 75 -3.45 11.61 -12.60
CA GLU A 75 -4.74 12.06 -13.12
C GLU A 75 -5.86 11.11 -12.67
N GLU A 76 -7.06 11.65 -12.48
CA GLU A 76 -8.19 10.90 -11.93
C GLU A 76 -8.58 9.71 -12.82
N GLU A 77 -8.45 9.88 -14.13
CA GLU A 77 -8.71 8.88 -15.16
C GLU A 77 -7.77 7.67 -15.08
N LYS A 78 -6.58 7.83 -14.47
CA LYS A 78 -5.58 6.77 -14.29
C LYS A 78 -5.80 5.94 -13.03
N ILE A 79 -6.68 6.35 -12.12
CA ILE A 79 -6.91 5.65 -10.84
C ILE A 79 -7.40 4.22 -11.07
N ASN A 80 -8.41 4.05 -11.93
CA ASN A 80 -8.96 2.71 -12.21
C ASN A 80 -7.91 1.80 -12.85
N GLN A 81 -7.09 2.33 -13.77
CA GLN A 81 -5.98 1.59 -14.36
C GLN A 81 -4.96 1.12 -13.30
N VAL A 82 -4.65 1.96 -12.31
CA VAL A 82 -3.78 1.57 -11.18
C VAL A 82 -4.42 0.48 -10.33
N ILE A 83 -5.71 0.60 -10.02
CA ILE A 83 -6.46 -0.39 -9.24
C ILE A 83 -6.44 -1.75 -9.94
N GLU A 84 -6.73 -1.79 -11.24
CA GLU A 84 -6.69 -3.03 -12.04
C GLU A 84 -5.32 -3.70 -12.00
N VAL A 85 -4.23 -2.91 -12.05
CA VAL A 85 -2.87 -3.44 -11.93
C VAL A 85 -2.60 -4.00 -10.53
N ILE A 86 -3.05 -3.31 -9.48
CA ILE A 86 -2.92 -3.78 -8.10
C ILE A 86 -3.67 -5.11 -7.93
N GLU A 87 -4.90 -5.20 -8.41
CA GLU A 87 -5.71 -6.42 -8.26
C GLU A 87 -5.17 -7.59 -9.08
N ALA A 88 -4.60 -7.33 -10.26
CA ALA A 88 -3.97 -8.34 -11.09
C ALA A 88 -2.64 -8.87 -10.53
N THR A 89 -1.94 -8.08 -9.72
CA THR A 89 -0.59 -8.41 -9.21
C THR A 89 -0.59 -8.87 -7.77
N VAL A 90 -1.41 -8.25 -6.92
CA VAL A 90 -1.45 -8.48 -5.48
C VAL A 90 -2.59 -9.41 -5.11
N ALA A 91 -3.82 -8.90 -5.10
CA ALA A 91 -5.05 -9.59 -4.76
C ALA A 91 -6.23 -8.64 -5.02
N ASN A 92 -7.45 -9.16 -5.11
CA ASN A 92 -8.64 -8.32 -5.14
C ASN A 92 -8.69 -7.46 -3.86
N LEU A 93 -8.98 -6.16 -3.98
CA LEU A 93 -8.93 -5.24 -2.84
C LEU A 93 -10.05 -5.47 -1.81
N ASP A 94 -11.10 -6.22 -2.17
CA ASP A 94 -12.16 -6.65 -1.25
C ASP A 94 -11.77 -7.92 -0.45
N ASP A 95 -10.67 -8.59 -0.81
CA ASP A 95 -10.17 -9.75 -0.07
C ASP A 95 -9.45 -9.33 1.22
N ALA A 96 -9.39 -10.26 2.18
CA ALA A 96 -8.58 -10.08 3.37
C ALA A 96 -7.08 -9.99 3.01
N ASP A 97 -6.36 -9.08 3.68
CA ASP A 97 -4.91 -8.87 3.54
C ASP A 97 -4.43 -8.40 2.14
N SER A 98 -5.34 -7.83 1.33
CA SER A 98 -5.03 -7.20 0.03
C SER A 98 -4.44 -5.80 0.15
N GLY A 99 -4.58 -5.17 1.32
CA GLY A 99 -4.15 -3.80 1.60
C GLY A 99 -5.30 -2.80 1.48
N ILE A 100 -4.97 -1.51 1.40
CA ILE A 100 -5.98 -0.44 1.26
C ILE A 100 -5.49 0.57 0.23
N VAL A 101 -6.35 0.89 -0.74
CA VAL A 101 -6.15 1.99 -1.70
C VAL A 101 -7.10 3.12 -1.35
N PHE A 102 -6.58 4.34 -1.26
CA PHE A 102 -7.40 5.54 -1.14
C PHE A 102 -6.75 6.72 -1.86
N THR A 103 -7.51 7.78 -2.08
CA THR A 103 -7.02 8.97 -2.77
C THR A 103 -7.23 10.25 -1.96
N ILE A 104 -6.30 11.19 -2.12
CA ILE A 104 -6.37 12.53 -1.55
C ILE A 104 -6.37 13.53 -2.72
N PRO A 105 -7.27 14.54 -2.75
CA PRO A 105 -7.23 15.58 -3.78
C PRO A 105 -5.93 16.38 -3.72
N VAL A 106 -5.35 16.65 -4.88
CA VAL A 106 -4.12 17.43 -5.03
C VAL A 106 -4.41 18.66 -5.89
N ASP A 107 -4.37 19.83 -5.26
CA ASP A 107 -4.65 21.11 -5.93
C ASP A 107 -3.45 21.61 -6.75
N PHE A 108 -2.23 21.24 -6.36
CA PHE A 108 -1.00 21.64 -7.04
C PHE A 108 0.09 20.58 -6.92
N ALA A 109 0.76 20.29 -8.04
CA ALA A 109 1.96 19.45 -8.08
C ALA A 109 2.89 19.91 -9.22
N LYS A 110 4.20 19.73 -9.04
CA LYS A 110 5.23 20.04 -10.05
C LYS A 110 6.32 18.97 -10.02
N GLY A 111 6.98 18.74 -11.16
CA GLY A 111 8.03 17.73 -11.28
C GLY A 111 7.49 16.30 -11.44
N LEU A 112 6.25 16.18 -11.92
CA LEU A 112 5.62 14.89 -12.20
C LEU A 112 6.40 14.15 -13.28
N CYS A 113 6.52 12.84 -13.10
CA CYS A 113 7.08 11.98 -14.11
C CYS A 113 6.17 11.98 -15.36
N SER A 114 6.78 12.04 -16.54
CA SER A 114 6.10 11.81 -17.82
C SER A 114 6.86 10.73 -18.58
N ILE A 115 6.22 9.58 -18.83
CA ILE A 115 6.78 8.54 -19.72
C ILE A 115 6.09 8.69 -21.08
N GLY A 116 6.84 9.24 -22.04
CA GLY A 116 6.45 9.29 -23.45
C GLY A 116 5.49 10.42 -23.80
N SER A 117 6.03 11.63 -23.89
CA SER A 117 5.46 12.72 -24.70
C SER A 117 5.47 12.37 -26.18
#